data_AF-A0A429MNC8-F1
#
_entry.id   AF-A0A429MNC8-F1
#
_cell.length_a   1.000
_cell.length_b   1.000
_cell.length_c   1.000
_cell.angle_alpha   90.00
_cell.angle_beta   90.00
_cell.angle_gamma   90.00
#
_symmetry.space_group_name_H-M   'P 1'
#
loop_
_entity.id
_entity.type
_entity.pdbx_description
1 polymer ?
#
loop_
_entity_poly.entity_id
_entity_poly.type
_entity_poly.pdbx_seq_one_letter_code
_entity_poly.pdbx_strand_id
1 'polypeptide(L)' 'LKLPNSCDDVAIAATALERGVKVRPLSQYYMQSHAHAERGLLMGFACVNEKDMVMAFGVLLQCLREAGVPTLN' A
#
# COMPACT_ATOMS: atom_id res chain seq x y z
N LEU A 1 -5.11 4.65 -0.61
CA LEU A 1 -5.74 3.36 -0.97
C LEU A 1 -6.22 2.69 0.31
N LYS A 2 -7.52 2.40 0.43
CA LYS A 2 -8.07 1.68 1.57
C LYS A 2 -7.86 0.18 1.38
N LEU A 3 -7.43 -0.50 2.43
CA LEU A 3 -7.24 -1.94 2.45
C LEU A 3 -8.24 -2.59 3.42
N PRO A 4 -8.56 -3.89 3.25
CA PRO A 4 -9.32 -4.64 4.24
C PRO A 4 -8.63 -4.61 5.61
N ASN A 5 -9.42 -4.63 6.68
CA ASN A 5 -8.90 -4.58 8.05
C ASN A 5 -8.04 -5.79 8.42
N SER A 6 -8.19 -6.91 7.72
CA SER A 6 -7.41 -8.14 7.89
C SER A 6 -6.01 -8.07 7.28
N CYS A 7 -5.70 -7.02 6.50
CA CYS A 7 -4.42 -6.88 5.82
C CYS A 7 -3.40 -6.13 6.70
N ASP A 8 -2.15 -6.58 6.65
CA ASP A 8 -1.03 -5.86 7.24
C ASP A 8 -0.45 -4.85 6.22
N ASP A 9 -0.92 -3.61 6.32
CA ASP A 9 -0.47 -2.52 5.46
C ASP A 9 1.00 -2.15 5.67
N VAL A 10 1.58 -2.45 6.84
CA VAL A 10 3.00 -2.24 7.12
C VAL A 10 3.84 -3.26 6.37
N ALA A 11 3.46 -4.54 6.40
CA ALA A 11 4.16 -5.59 5.67
C ALA A 11 4.10 -5.34 4.16
N ILE A 12 2.92 -4.98 3.63
CA ILE A 12 2.76 -4.65 2.20
C ILE A 12 3.63 -3.45 1.81
N ALA A 13 3.69 -2.41 2.65
CA ALA A 13 4.52 -1.24 2.41
C ALA A 13 6.02 -1.59 2.40
N ALA A 14 6.46 -2.50 3.27
CA ALA A 14 7.84 -2.98 3.29
C ALA A 14 8.18 -3.75 2.00
N THR A 15 7.33 -4.70 1.58
CA THR A 15 7.54 -5.46 0.33
C THR A 15 7.52 -4.56 -0.90
N ALA A 16 6.63 -3.56 -0.95
CA ALA A 16 6.63 -2.58 -2.03
C ALA A 16 7.93 -1.76 -2.07
N LEU A 17 8.45 -1.36 -0.90
CA LEU A 17 9.70 -0.62 -0.80
C LEU A 17 10.91 -1.44 -1.29
N GLU A 18 10.97 -2.73 -0.96
CA GLU A 18 11.99 -3.65 -1.46
C GLU A 18 11.97 -3.77 -2.99
N ARG A 19 10.80 -3.59 -3.61
CA ARG A 19 10.60 -3.59 -5.06
C ARG A 19 10.74 -2.20 -5.70
N GLY A 20 11.23 -1.21 -4.95
CA GLY A 20 11.47 0.16 -5.43
C GLY A 20 10.26 1.08 -5.41
N VAL A 21 9.13 0.64 -4.84
CA VAL A 21 7.89 1.44 -4.74
C VAL A 21 7.70 1.94 -3.31
N LYS A 22 7.96 3.23 -3.10
CA LYS A 22 7.84 3.85 -1.78
C LYS A 22 6.39 4.24 -1.47
N VAL A 23 5.79 3.56 -0.51
CA VAL A 23 4.47 3.88 0.06
C VAL A 23 4.55 3.97 1.58
N ARG A 24 3.56 4.61 2.21
CA ARG A 24 3.46 4.68 3.66
C ARG A 24 2.22 3.92 4.15
N PRO A 25 2.33 3.08 5.19
CA PRO A 25 1.17 2.45 5.81
C PRO A 25 0.32 3.50 6.53
N LEU A 26 -0.99 3.46 6.27
CA LEU A 26 -1.96 4.38 6.86
C LEU A 26 -2.14 4.09 8.35
N SER A 27 -2.05 2.82 8.76
CA SER A 27 -2.20 2.41 10.16
C SER A 27 -1.22 3.12 11.11
N GLN A 28 -0.03 3.51 10.64
CA GLN A 28 0.98 4.23 11.43
C GLN A 28 0.60 5.69 11.72
N TYR A 29 -0.39 6.25 11.03
CA TYR A 29 -0.87 7.61 11.28
C TYR A 29 -1.88 7.68 12.45
N TYR A 30 -2.41 6.55 12.90
CA TYR A 30 -3.31 6.50 14.06
C TYR A 30 -2.50 6.41 15.35
N MET A 31 -2.42 7.51 16.10
CA MET A 31 -1.61 7.58 17.32
C MET A 31 -2.27 6.97 18.57
N GLN A 32 -3.60 6.79 18.60
CA GLN A 32 -4.34 6.55 19.86
C GLN A 32 -5.19 5.27 19.90
N SER A 33 -5.49 4.64 18.76
CA SER A 33 -6.37 3.46 18.73
C SER A 33 -6.00 2.50 17.60
N HIS A 34 -5.01 1.63 17.82
CA HIS A 34 -4.68 0.53 16.90
C HIS A 34 -5.87 -0.42 16.64
N ALA A 35 -6.82 -0.52 17.59
CA ALA A 35 -8.02 -1.32 17.46
C ALA A 35 -9.00 -0.83 16.38
N HIS A 36 -8.92 0.45 15.98
CA HIS A 36 -9.77 1.06 14.94
C HIS A 36 -8.95 1.68 13.80
N ALA A 37 -7.65 1.41 13.74
CA ALA A 37 -6.79 1.96 12.70
C ALA A 37 -7.22 1.42 11.34
N GLU A 38 -7.58 2.32 10.42
CA GLU A 38 -7.89 1.91 9.06
C GLU A 38 -6.62 1.41 8.37
N ARG A 39 -6.73 0.26 7.72
CA ARG A 39 -5.65 -0.30 6.90
C ARG A 39 -5.63 0.40 5.56
N GLY A 40 -4.45 0.81 5.13
CA GLY A 40 -4.34 1.52 3.88
C GLY A 40 -2.91 1.86 3.51
N LEU A 41 -2.75 2.28 2.26
CA LEU A 41 -1.48 2.79 1.74
C LEU A 41 -1.66 4.22 1.27
N LEU A 42 -0.78 5.08 1.75
CA LEU A 42 -0.60 6.44 1.29
C LEU A 42 0.46 6.45 0.19
N MET A 43 0.09 7.00 -0.97
CA MET A 43 0.92 7.09 -2.15
C MET A 43 1.11 8.56 -2.53
N GLY A 44 2.36 8.98 -2.72
CA GLY A 44 2.70 10.32 -3.18
C GLY A 44 2.99 10.32 -4.67
N PHE A 45 2.13 10.96 -5.47
CA PHE A 45 2.25 11.01 -6.93
C PHE A 45 2.70 12.37 -7.48
N ALA A 46 3.26 13.23 -6.63
CA ALA A 46 3.51 14.63 -6.98
C ALA A 46 4.53 14.85 -8.13
N CYS A 47 5.30 13.83 -8.52
CA CYS A 47 6.37 13.99 -9.52
C CYS A 47 6.67 12.70 -10.33
N VAL A 48 5.68 11.81 -10.50
CA VAL A 48 5.88 10.53 -11.20
C VAL A 48 5.30 10.63 -12.62
N ASN A 49 6.10 10.31 -13.65
CA ASN A 49 5.61 10.24 -15.03
C ASN A 49 4.58 9.11 -15.16
N GLU A 50 3.62 9.24 -16.07
CA GLU A 50 2.55 8.25 -16.28
C GLU A 50 3.08 6.82 -16.47
N LYS A 51 4.16 6.65 -17.23
CA LYS A 51 4.80 5.34 -17.44
C LYS A 51 5.35 4.73 -16.15
N ASP A 52 5.99 5.55 -15.33
CA ASP A 52 6.56 5.13 -14.04
C ASP A 52 5.43 4.84 -13.03
N MET A 53 4.32 5.59 -13.13
CA MET A 53 3.12 5.37 -12.33
C MET A 53 2.51 4.00 -12.64
N VAL A 54 2.32 3.64 -13.91
CA VAL A 54 1.79 2.33 -14.32
C VAL A 54 2.67 1.18 -13.80
N MET A 55 3.99 1.31 -13.92
CA MET A 55 4.93 0.30 -13.40
C MET A 55 4.85 0.16 -11.88
N ALA A 56 4.83 1.29 -11.15
CA ALA A 56 4.72 1.28 -9.69
C ALA A 56 3.39 0.68 -9.23
N PHE A 57 2.28 0.98 -9.91
CA PHE A 57 0.98 0.38 -9.64
C PHE A 57 0.97 -1.12 -9.92
N GLY A 58 1.60 -1.59 -11.00
CA GLY A 58 1.72 -3.02 -11.30
C GLY A 58 2.46 -3.78 -10.20
N VAL A 59 3.58 -3.23 -9.72
CA VAL A 59 4.34 -3.79 -8.59
C VAL A 59 3.49 -3.80 -7.31
N LEU A 60 2.79 -2.69 -7.03
CA LEU A 60 1.92 -2.59 -5.86
C LEU A 60 0.79 -3.63 -5.91
N LEU A 61 0.15 -3.80 -7.06
CA LEU A 61 -0.92 -4.77 -7.28
C LEU A 61 -0.43 -6.19 -7.02
N GLN A 62 0.79 -6.50 -7.45
CA GLN A 62 1.42 -7.79 -7.20
C GLN A 62 1.65 -8.02 -5.70
N CYS A 63 2.18 -7.03 -4.97
CA CYS A 63 2.33 -7.10 -3.51
C CYS A 63 0.99 -7.31 -2.80
N LEU A 64 -0.07 -6.63 -3.26
CA LEU A 64 -1.42 -6.77 -2.71
C LEU A 64 -1.99 -8.18 -2.91
N ARG A 65 -1.81 -8.76 -4.11
CA ARG A 65 -2.24 -10.14 -4.41
C ARG A 65 -1.51 -11.17 -3.56
N GLU A 66 -0.20 -11.00 -3.39
CA GLU A 66 0.62 -11.87 -2.52
C GLU A 66 0.20 -11.79 -1.05
N ALA A 67 -0.21 -10.60 -0.60
CA ALA A 67 -0.77 -10.39 0.73
C ALA A 67 -2.24 -10.83 0.88
N GLY A 68 -2.83 -11.45 -0.15
CA GLY A 68 -4.21 -11.93 -0.13
C GLY A 68 -5.26 -10.81 -0.17
N VAL A 69 -4.88 -9.60 -0.58
CA VAL A 69 -5.83 -8.49 -0.73
C VAL A 69 -6.64 -8.71 -2.01
N PRO A 70 -7.98 -8.67 -1.95
CA PRO A 70 -8.81 -8.74 -3.15
C PRO A 70 -8.57 -7.49 -4.01
N THR A 71 -7.94 -7.70 -5.17
CA THR A 71 -7.77 -6.68 -6.20
C THR A 71 -8.89 -6.84 -7.23
N LEU A 72 -9.50 -5.74 -7.66
CA LEU A 72 -10.51 -5.77 -8.74
C LEU A 72 -9.85 -6.36 -10.00
N ASN A 73 -10.48 -7.40 -10.55
CA ASN A 73 -10.10 -8.01 -11.84
C ASN A 73 -10.52 -7.12 -13.01
#